data_AF-A0A514ZV07-F1
#
_entry.id   AF-A0A514ZV07-F1
#
_cell.length_a   1.000
_cell.length_b   1.000
_cell.length_c   1.000
_cell.angle_alpha   90.00
_cell.angle_beta   90.00
_cell.angle_gamma   90.00
#
_symmetry.space_group_name_H-M   'P 1'
#
loop_
_entity.id
_entity.type
_entity.pdbx_description
1 polymer ?
#
loop_
_entity_poly.entity_id
_entity_poly.type
_entity_poly.pdbx_seq_one_letter_code
_entity_poly.pdbx_strand_id
1 'polypeptide(L)'
;MKKTFSLALAVLLTATCLHVQAQTVKIGHTRIDYILAQTDENKVITNLLTVQQKQSETELKRLQQEFQEKYTAYQKGVAQMSDLIRKDRETELQGLQARIQEFSRSADEALQSKYRQLVSPTLTKIQQAIDSVAKENGYTHILNTGNSRDILYAPEETNITDLVLKKLGITPGQEESPAKPATSTPKATAPAKKAAPKKK
;
A
#
# COMPACT_ATOMS: atom_id res chain seq x y z
N MET A 1 -74.61 -7.81 -0.01
CA MET A 1 -73.47 -8.71 0.30
C MET A 1 -72.30 -8.59 -0.69
N LYS A 2 -72.52 -8.44 -2.01
CA LYS A 2 -71.42 -8.28 -3.00
C LYS A 2 -70.62 -6.98 -2.83
N LYS A 3 -71.27 -5.86 -2.49
CA LYS A 3 -70.64 -4.53 -2.32
C LYS A 3 -69.80 -4.40 -1.03
N THR A 4 -70.18 -5.12 0.03
CA THR A 4 -69.43 -5.17 1.30
C THR A 4 -68.21 -6.08 1.21
N PHE A 5 -68.28 -7.12 0.38
CA PHE A 5 -67.14 -8.00 0.08
C PHE A 5 -66.08 -7.30 -0.79
N SER A 6 -66.50 -6.51 -1.80
CA SER A 6 -65.56 -5.68 -2.59
C SER A 6 -64.87 -4.59 -1.77
N LEU A 7 -65.54 -4.02 -0.76
CA LEU A 7 -64.94 -3.01 0.11
C LEU A 7 -63.92 -3.63 1.09
N ALA A 8 -64.22 -4.83 1.62
CA ALA A 8 -63.29 -5.56 2.49
C ALA A 8 -62.04 -6.06 1.74
N LEU A 9 -62.20 -6.50 0.48
CA LEU A 9 -61.07 -6.92 -0.36
C LEU A 9 -60.19 -5.74 -0.78
N ALA A 10 -60.77 -4.55 -1.02
CA ALA A 10 -60.01 -3.34 -1.31
C ALA A 10 -59.18 -2.85 -0.11
N VAL A 11 -59.73 -2.93 1.11
CA VAL A 11 -58.99 -2.57 2.35
C VAL A 11 -57.87 -3.57 2.65
N LEU A 12 -58.09 -4.86 2.40
CA LEU A 12 -57.07 -5.90 2.59
C LEU A 12 -55.92 -5.79 1.57
N LEU A 13 -56.21 -5.39 0.32
CA LEU A 13 -55.19 -5.14 -0.71
C LEU A 13 -54.37 -3.86 -0.45
N THR A 14 -54.94 -2.84 0.19
CA THR A 14 -54.21 -1.62 0.58
C THR A 14 -53.32 -1.81 1.81
N ALA A 15 -53.64 -2.79 2.68
CA ALA A 15 -52.85 -3.09 3.87
C ALA A 15 -51.52 -3.82 3.56
N THR A 16 -51.39 -4.42 2.37
CA THR A 16 -50.14 -5.08 1.93
C THR A 16 -49.15 -4.14 1.24
N CYS A 17 -49.45 -2.83 1.14
CA CYS A 17 -48.72 -1.93 0.24
C CYS A 17 -47.52 -1.18 0.85
N LEU A 18 -47.20 -1.30 2.13
CA LEU A 18 -46.09 -0.53 2.71
C LEU A 18 -45.38 -1.38 3.74
N HIS A 19 -44.26 -1.98 3.35
CA HIS A 19 -42.98 -2.00 4.07
C HIS A 19 -41.98 -2.67 3.12
N VAL A 20 -41.64 -1.98 2.02
CA VAL A 20 -40.32 -2.18 1.42
C VAL A 20 -39.36 -1.69 2.49
N GLN A 21 -38.86 -2.60 3.32
CA GLN A 21 -37.66 -2.33 4.10
C GLN A 21 -36.55 -2.19 3.07
N ALA A 22 -36.25 -0.95 2.69
CA ALA A 22 -35.00 -0.65 2.03
C ALA A 22 -33.92 -1.31 2.90
N GLN A 23 -33.20 -2.30 2.36
CA GLN A 23 -32.08 -2.90 3.06
C GLN A 23 -31.11 -1.76 3.31
N THR A 24 -31.07 -1.26 4.55
CA THR A 24 -30.17 -0.18 4.92
C THR A 24 -28.75 -0.67 4.69
N VAL A 25 -28.13 -0.17 3.62
CA VAL A 25 -26.78 -0.53 3.24
C VAL A 25 -25.83 0.04 4.29
N LYS A 26 -25.46 -0.79 5.25
CA LYS A 26 -24.46 -0.42 6.25
C LYS A 26 -23.07 -0.65 5.65
N ILE A 27 -22.36 0.44 5.38
CA ILE A 27 -21.01 0.44 4.83
C ILE A 27 -20.04 0.76 5.98
N GLY A 28 -19.04 -0.08 6.15
CA GLY A 28 -17.92 0.14 7.06
C GLY A 28 -16.63 0.40 6.29
N HIS A 29 -15.60 0.83 7.01
CA HIS A 29 -14.27 0.96 6.44
C HIS A 29 -13.19 0.50 7.41
N THR A 30 -12.03 0.13 6.88
CA THR A 30 -10.88 -0.31 7.67
C THR A 30 -9.56 -0.04 6.96
N ARG A 31 -8.47 -0.02 7.73
CA ARG A 31 -7.12 0.15 7.23
C ARG A 31 -6.32 -1.15 7.32
N ILE A 32 -6.28 -1.90 6.23
CA ILE A 32 -5.58 -3.19 6.17
C ILE A 32 -4.07 -3.01 6.37
N ASP A 33 -3.50 -1.92 5.86
CA ASP A 33 -2.08 -1.55 6.04
C ASP A 33 -1.72 -1.39 7.52
N TYR A 34 -2.59 -0.69 8.28
CA TYR A 34 -2.39 -0.48 9.70
C TYR A 34 -2.57 -1.78 10.49
N ILE A 35 -3.61 -2.56 10.20
CA ILE A 35 -3.83 -3.86 10.85
C ILE A 35 -2.64 -4.78 10.64
N LEU A 36 -2.16 -4.88 9.40
CA LEU A 36 -0.96 -5.66 9.08
C LEU A 36 0.24 -5.19 9.89
N ALA A 37 0.46 -3.86 9.98
CA ALA A 37 1.57 -3.30 10.73
C ALA A 37 1.58 -3.67 12.21
N GLN A 38 0.41 -3.87 12.82
CA GLN A 38 0.26 -4.27 14.22
C GLN A 38 0.45 -5.78 14.46
N THR A 39 0.50 -6.61 13.42
CA THR A 39 0.73 -8.06 13.57
C THR A 39 2.17 -8.38 13.96
N ASP A 40 2.37 -9.39 14.80
CA ASP A 40 3.74 -9.85 15.12
C ASP A 40 4.43 -10.49 13.90
N GLU A 41 3.66 -11.12 13.01
CA GLU A 41 4.17 -11.63 11.74
C GLU A 41 4.82 -10.52 10.90
N ASN A 42 4.28 -9.29 10.92
CA ASN A 42 4.85 -8.19 10.14
C ASN A 42 6.28 -7.82 10.56
N LYS A 43 6.64 -7.96 11.85
CA LYS A 43 8.03 -7.76 12.31
C LYS A 43 8.97 -8.80 11.68
N VAL A 44 8.52 -10.06 11.62
CA VAL A 44 9.29 -11.16 11.01
C VAL A 44 9.43 -10.94 9.51
N ILE A 45 8.33 -10.59 8.82
CA ILE A 45 8.33 -10.31 7.39
C ILE A 45 9.30 -9.16 7.06
N THR A 46 9.23 -8.06 7.81
CA THR A 46 10.09 -6.90 7.63
C THR A 46 11.57 -7.25 7.81
N ASN A 47 11.90 -8.07 8.82
CA ASN A 47 13.27 -8.53 9.03
C ASN A 47 13.76 -9.39 7.86
N LEU A 48 12.99 -10.39 7.44
CA LEU A 48 13.35 -11.26 6.32
C LEU A 48 13.60 -10.48 5.02
N LEU A 49 12.78 -9.48 4.73
CA LEU A 49 12.95 -8.62 3.56
C LEU A 49 14.18 -7.73 3.68
N THR A 50 14.44 -7.18 4.87
CA THR A 50 15.67 -6.39 5.12
C THR A 50 16.92 -7.23 4.92
N VAL A 51 16.93 -8.49 5.37
CA VAL A 51 18.05 -9.41 5.14
C VAL A 51 18.23 -9.69 3.65
N GLN A 52 17.16 -10.01 2.92
CA GLN A 52 17.22 -10.26 1.48
C GLN A 52 17.72 -9.03 0.70
N GLN A 53 17.25 -7.84 1.08
CA GLN A 53 17.68 -6.59 0.50
C GLN A 53 19.19 -6.38 0.70
N LYS A 54 19.69 -6.51 1.93
CA LYS A 54 21.12 -6.38 2.24
C LYS A 54 21.99 -7.39 1.50
N GLN A 55 21.53 -8.63 1.36
CA GLN A 55 22.23 -9.65 0.58
C GLN A 55 22.33 -9.24 -0.89
N SER A 56 21.24 -8.72 -1.46
CA SER A 56 21.20 -8.24 -2.84
C SER A 56 22.10 -7.03 -3.04
N GLU A 57 22.08 -6.06 -2.13
CA GLU A 57 22.97 -4.89 -2.14
C GLU A 57 24.46 -5.29 -2.08
N THR A 58 24.78 -6.29 -1.24
CA THR A 58 26.15 -6.81 -1.10
C THR A 58 26.63 -7.44 -2.40
N GLU A 59 25.81 -8.28 -3.03
CA GLU A 59 26.17 -8.94 -4.28
C GLU A 59 26.26 -7.96 -5.45
N LEU A 60 25.34 -6.98 -5.53
CA LEU A 60 25.39 -5.92 -6.54
C LEU A 60 26.69 -5.12 -6.41
N LYS A 61 27.07 -4.75 -5.18
CA LYS A 61 28.33 -4.05 -4.92
C LYS A 61 29.55 -4.89 -5.33
N ARG A 62 29.53 -6.21 -5.07
CA ARG A 62 30.60 -7.13 -5.50
C ARG A 62 30.75 -7.13 -7.03
N LEU A 63 29.65 -7.24 -7.77
CA LEU A 63 29.66 -7.21 -9.25
C LEU A 63 30.17 -5.86 -9.78
N GLN A 64 29.76 -4.75 -9.17
CA GLN A 64 30.22 -3.41 -9.55
C GLN A 64 31.73 -3.22 -9.30
N GLN A 65 32.24 -3.73 -8.18
CA GLN A 65 33.67 -3.71 -7.87
C GLN A 65 34.46 -4.55 -8.87
N GLU A 66 33.99 -5.76 -9.17
CA GLU A 66 34.59 -6.64 -10.18
C GLU A 66 34.66 -5.94 -11.56
N PHE A 67 33.59 -5.24 -11.94
CA PHE A 67 33.56 -4.47 -13.20
C PHE A 67 34.57 -3.35 -13.19
N GLN A 68 34.60 -2.55 -12.13
CA GLN A 68 35.53 -1.43 -12.00
C GLN A 68 37.00 -1.88 -12.06
N GLU A 69 37.32 -2.99 -11.39
CA GLU A 69 38.67 -3.58 -11.41
C GLU A 69 39.08 -4.03 -12.81
N LYS A 70 38.23 -4.83 -13.48
CA LYS A 70 38.48 -5.31 -14.84
C LYS A 70 38.56 -4.17 -15.85
N TYR A 71 37.71 -3.16 -15.72
CA TYR A 71 37.69 -2.01 -16.60
C TYR A 71 38.96 -1.18 -16.44
N THR A 72 39.40 -0.94 -15.21
CA THR A 72 40.66 -0.24 -14.92
C THR A 72 41.86 -1.01 -15.46
N ALA A 73 41.88 -2.34 -15.34
CA ALA A 73 42.94 -3.19 -15.90
C ALA A 73 42.97 -3.14 -17.43
N TYR A 74 41.79 -3.20 -18.07
CA TYR A 74 41.66 -3.04 -19.53
C TYR A 74 42.21 -1.69 -19.99
N GLN A 75 41.79 -0.57 -19.38
CA GLN A 75 42.26 0.76 -19.75
C GLN A 75 43.79 0.91 -19.67
N LYS A 76 44.42 0.34 -18.65
CA LYS A 76 45.88 0.40 -18.48
C LYS A 76 46.65 -0.45 -19.50
N GLY A 77 46.08 -1.57 -19.92
CA GLY A 77 46.76 -2.57 -20.76
C GLY A 77 46.39 -2.55 -22.24
N VAL A 78 45.31 -1.87 -22.64
CA VAL A 78 44.71 -2.00 -23.99
C VAL A 78 45.69 -1.73 -25.13
N ALA A 79 46.60 -0.77 -24.97
CA ALA A 79 47.60 -0.41 -25.99
C ALA A 79 48.66 -1.51 -26.23
N GLN A 80 48.80 -2.46 -25.30
CA GLN A 80 49.76 -3.57 -25.37
C GLN A 80 49.08 -4.91 -25.68
N MET A 81 47.75 -4.94 -25.82
CA MET A 81 46.98 -6.15 -26.08
C MET A 81 46.91 -6.47 -27.57
N SER A 82 46.99 -7.76 -27.91
CA SER A 82 46.60 -8.22 -29.25
C SER A 82 45.10 -8.03 -29.47
N ASP A 83 44.67 -7.99 -30.73
CA ASP A 83 43.26 -7.81 -31.07
C ASP A 83 42.35 -8.88 -30.46
N LEU A 84 42.82 -10.14 -30.41
CA LEU A 84 42.10 -11.24 -29.80
C LEU A 84 41.89 -11.02 -28.29
N ILE A 85 42.97 -10.72 -27.56
CA ILE A 85 42.91 -10.47 -26.12
C ILE A 85 42.03 -9.26 -25.81
N ARG A 86 42.16 -8.19 -26.60
CA ARG A 86 41.35 -6.97 -26.45
C ARG A 86 39.86 -7.28 -26.60
N LYS A 87 39.49 -8.02 -27.64
CA LYS A 87 38.10 -8.42 -27.90
C LYS A 87 37.53 -9.31 -26.80
N ASP A 88 38.32 -10.25 -26.28
CA ASP A 88 37.89 -11.11 -25.16
C ASP A 88 37.60 -10.29 -23.90
N ARG A 89 38.46 -9.30 -23.58
CA ARG A 89 38.25 -8.40 -22.43
C ARG A 89 37.05 -7.48 -22.60
N GLU A 90 36.84 -6.95 -23.80
CA GLU A 90 35.64 -6.15 -24.11
C GLU A 90 34.36 -6.98 -23.94
N THR A 91 34.37 -8.22 -24.41
CA THR A 91 33.25 -9.16 -24.26
C THR A 91 32.99 -9.49 -22.79
N GLU A 92 34.04 -9.71 -22.00
CA GLU A 92 33.94 -9.94 -20.55
C GLU A 92 33.32 -8.74 -19.82
N LEU A 93 33.77 -7.52 -20.14
CA LEU A 93 33.23 -6.28 -19.57
C LEU A 93 31.76 -6.06 -19.94
N GLN A 94 31.40 -6.28 -21.22
CA GLN A 94 30.02 -6.20 -21.68
C GLN A 94 29.13 -7.24 -20.97
N GLY A 95 29.61 -8.48 -20.81
CA GLY A 95 28.91 -9.52 -20.08
C GLY A 95 28.69 -9.17 -18.61
N LEU A 96 29.69 -8.59 -17.95
CA LEU A 96 29.56 -8.18 -16.56
C LEU A 96 28.61 -6.99 -16.38
N GLN A 97 28.63 -6.02 -17.30
CA GLN A 97 27.67 -4.91 -17.33
C GLN A 97 26.23 -5.43 -17.49
N ALA A 98 26.00 -6.38 -18.39
CA ALA A 98 24.70 -7.01 -18.58
C ALA A 98 24.25 -7.78 -17.32
N ARG A 99 25.17 -8.52 -16.69
CA ARG A 99 24.90 -9.24 -15.44
C ARG A 99 24.51 -8.32 -14.29
N ILE A 100 25.15 -7.15 -14.17
CA ILE A 100 24.80 -6.13 -13.16
C ILE A 100 23.35 -5.64 -13.37
N GLN A 101 22.98 -5.34 -14.61
CA GLN A 101 21.63 -4.86 -14.94
C GLN A 101 20.57 -5.93 -14.66
N GLU A 102 20.82 -7.17 -15.10
CA GLU A 102 19.91 -8.29 -14.88
C GLU A 102 19.79 -8.64 -13.39
N PHE A 103 20.90 -8.60 -12.65
CA PHE A 103 20.88 -8.84 -11.21
C PHE A 103 20.04 -7.77 -10.48
N SER A 104 20.19 -6.49 -10.82
CA SER A 104 19.40 -5.42 -10.20
C SER A 104 17.91 -5.64 -10.41
N ARG A 105 17.50 -5.91 -11.66
CA ARG A 105 16.09 -6.15 -11.99
C ARG A 105 15.54 -7.39 -11.30
N SER A 106 16.25 -8.51 -11.37
CA SER A 106 15.81 -9.77 -10.76
C SER A 106 15.77 -9.69 -9.23
N ALA A 107 16.66 -8.94 -8.60
CA ALA A 107 16.63 -8.70 -7.16
C ALA A 107 15.36 -7.94 -6.74
N ASP A 108 14.97 -6.90 -7.48
CA ASP A 108 13.73 -6.15 -7.22
C ASP A 108 12.49 -7.03 -7.40
N GLU A 109 12.42 -7.79 -8.50
CA GLU A 109 11.32 -8.73 -8.77
C GLU A 109 11.22 -9.82 -7.68
N ALA A 110 12.37 -10.36 -7.25
CA ALA A 110 12.45 -11.36 -6.20
C ALA A 110 12.00 -10.81 -4.84
N LEU A 111 12.39 -9.58 -4.50
CA LEU A 111 11.97 -8.93 -3.25
C LEU A 111 10.46 -8.72 -3.20
N GLN A 112 9.87 -8.23 -4.30
CA GLN A 112 8.42 -8.07 -4.41
C GLN A 112 7.67 -9.41 -4.34
N SER A 113 8.18 -10.43 -5.03
CA SER A 113 7.62 -11.78 -5.01
C SER A 113 7.67 -12.36 -3.59
N LYS A 114 8.80 -12.21 -2.91
CA LYS A 114 8.98 -12.66 -1.52
C LYS A 114 8.03 -11.94 -0.57
N TYR A 115 7.87 -10.63 -0.69
CA TYR A 115 6.89 -9.87 0.10
C TYR A 115 5.48 -10.45 -0.07
N ARG A 116 5.03 -10.65 -1.32
CA ARG A 116 3.70 -11.23 -1.60
C ARG A 116 3.52 -12.61 -0.96
N GLN A 117 4.52 -13.50 -1.10
CA GLN A 117 4.48 -14.84 -0.52
C GLN A 117 4.39 -14.80 1.01
N LEU A 118 5.18 -13.93 1.65
CA LEU A 118 5.24 -13.83 3.10
C LEU A 118 4.00 -13.15 3.69
N VAL A 119 3.42 -12.17 3.01
CA VAL A 119 2.28 -11.38 3.51
C VAL A 119 0.93 -12.06 3.27
N SER A 120 0.80 -12.86 2.21
CA SER A 120 -0.44 -13.56 1.83
C SER A 120 -1.15 -14.32 2.97
N PRO A 121 -0.47 -15.14 3.79
CA PRO A 121 -1.14 -15.84 4.89
C PRO A 121 -1.67 -14.87 5.94
N THR A 122 -0.94 -13.80 6.25
CA THR A 122 -1.38 -12.76 7.20
C THR A 122 -2.59 -12.00 6.66
N LEU A 123 -2.60 -11.63 5.38
CA LEU A 123 -3.76 -11.00 4.73
C LEU A 123 -5.00 -11.91 4.77
N THR A 124 -4.82 -13.22 4.62
CA THR A 124 -5.93 -14.18 4.73
C THR A 124 -6.55 -14.17 6.13
N LYS A 125 -5.72 -14.16 7.19
CA LYS A 125 -6.21 -14.04 8.57
C LYS A 125 -6.95 -12.72 8.81
N ILE A 126 -6.40 -11.62 8.30
CA ILE A 126 -7.03 -10.29 8.40
C ILE A 126 -8.38 -10.29 7.69
N GLN A 127 -8.48 -10.86 6.49
CA GLN A 127 -9.74 -10.96 5.76
C GLN A 127 -10.79 -11.76 6.54
N GLN A 128 -10.41 -12.91 7.13
CA GLN A 128 -11.33 -13.70 7.95
C GLN A 128 -11.84 -12.94 9.19
N ALA A 129 -10.98 -12.11 9.80
CA ALA A 129 -11.38 -11.24 10.90
C ALA A 129 -12.34 -10.13 10.43
N ILE A 130 -12.06 -9.50 9.29
CA ILE A 130 -12.96 -8.52 8.65
C ILE A 130 -14.33 -9.15 8.38
N ASP A 131 -14.37 -10.33 7.76
CA ASP A 131 -15.62 -11.02 7.43
C ASP A 131 -16.45 -11.32 8.68
N SER A 132 -15.78 -11.70 9.77
CA SER A 132 -16.44 -11.98 11.05
C SER A 132 -17.02 -10.71 11.67
N VAL A 133 -16.24 -9.62 11.72
CA VAL A 133 -16.70 -8.33 12.24
C VAL A 133 -17.84 -7.77 11.38
N ALA A 134 -17.75 -7.91 10.05
CA ALA A 134 -18.78 -7.48 9.13
C ALA A 134 -20.11 -8.18 9.41
N LYS A 135 -20.09 -9.51 9.53
CA LYS A 135 -21.28 -10.32 9.83
C LYS A 135 -21.86 -10.01 11.21
N GLU A 136 -21.02 -9.94 12.24
CA GLU A 136 -21.44 -9.69 13.62
C GLU A 136 -22.09 -8.31 13.81
N ASN A 137 -21.68 -7.32 13.01
CA ASN A 137 -22.16 -5.94 13.13
C ASN A 137 -23.11 -5.51 12.00
N GLY A 138 -23.53 -6.45 11.15
CA GLY A 138 -24.49 -6.21 10.06
C GLY A 138 -23.98 -5.29 8.96
N TYR A 139 -22.67 -5.27 8.70
CA TYR A 139 -22.11 -4.54 7.56
C TYR A 139 -22.34 -5.32 6.27
N THR A 140 -22.81 -4.61 5.24
CA THR A 140 -23.01 -5.15 3.90
C THR A 140 -21.76 -5.01 3.03
N HIS A 141 -20.94 -3.98 3.31
CA HIS A 141 -19.72 -3.67 2.58
C HIS A 141 -18.68 -3.16 3.57
N ILE A 142 -17.42 -3.57 3.39
CA ILE A 142 -16.26 -3.00 4.08
C ILE A 142 -15.31 -2.47 3.03
N LEU A 143 -14.95 -1.20 3.14
CA LEU A 143 -14.04 -0.55 2.21
C LEU A 143 -12.64 -0.39 2.85
N ASN A 144 -11.59 -0.55 2.05
CA ASN A 144 -10.23 -0.29 2.51
C ASN A 144 -9.87 1.19 2.32
N THR A 145 -9.69 1.93 3.40
CA THR A 145 -9.28 3.36 3.41
C THR A 145 -7.80 3.55 3.72
N GLY A 146 -7.00 2.50 3.50
CA GLY A 146 -5.55 2.57 3.63
C GLY A 146 -4.90 3.47 2.57
N ASN A 147 -3.75 3.06 2.06
CA ASN A 147 -2.94 3.89 1.15
C ASN A 147 -3.56 4.14 -0.25
N SER A 148 -4.79 3.70 -0.51
CA SER A 148 -5.51 3.95 -1.76
C SER A 148 -6.23 5.30 -1.72
N ARG A 149 -6.22 6.02 -2.85
CA ARG A 149 -6.99 7.27 -3.03
C ARG A 149 -8.43 7.04 -3.49
N ASP A 150 -8.90 5.79 -3.44
CA ASP A 150 -10.22 5.40 -3.93
C ASP A 150 -11.34 5.90 -3.01
N ILE A 151 -11.02 6.17 -1.75
CA ILE A 151 -11.95 6.72 -0.75
C ILE A 151 -11.34 8.00 -0.21
N LEU A 152 -11.98 9.13 -0.52
CA LEU A 152 -11.49 10.45 -0.11
C LEU A 152 -11.89 10.81 1.32
N TYR A 153 -13.01 10.26 1.79
CA TYR A 153 -13.56 10.53 3.12
C TYR A 153 -14.45 9.35 3.55
N ALA A 154 -14.29 8.93 4.79
CA ALA A 154 -15.18 8.01 5.47
C ALA A 154 -15.41 8.53 6.91
N PRO A 155 -16.66 8.51 7.41
CA PRO A 155 -16.94 8.91 8.79
C PRO A 155 -16.34 7.91 9.79
N GLU A 156 -15.73 8.39 10.87
CA GLU A 156 -15.07 7.57 11.89
C GLU A 156 -16.03 6.55 12.53
N GLU A 157 -17.32 6.89 12.61
CA GLU A 157 -18.38 6.03 13.16
C GLU A 157 -18.55 4.72 12.36
N THR A 158 -18.04 4.68 11.13
CA THR A 158 -18.06 3.50 10.27
C THR A 158 -16.72 2.75 10.27
N ASN A 159 -15.73 3.19 11.04
CA ASN A 159 -14.41 2.57 11.15
C ASN A 159 -14.53 1.29 11.97
N ILE A 160 -14.04 0.18 11.42
CA ILE A 160 -14.02 -1.12 12.10
C ILE A 160 -12.61 -1.61 12.41
N THR A 161 -11.57 -0.80 12.18
CA THR A 161 -10.16 -1.18 12.34
C THR A 161 -9.86 -1.75 13.72
N ASP A 162 -10.26 -1.05 14.78
CA ASP A 162 -10.13 -1.53 16.16
C ASP A 162 -10.90 -2.82 16.44
N LEU A 163 -12.10 -2.98 15.85
CA LEU A 163 -12.89 -4.19 16.00
C LEU A 163 -12.18 -5.39 15.36
N VAL A 164 -11.54 -5.18 14.21
CA VAL A 164 -10.76 -6.21 13.51
C VAL A 164 -9.49 -6.55 14.28
N LEU A 165 -8.76 -5.55 14.80
CA LEU A 165 -7.59 -5.77 15.66
C LEU A 165 -7.96 -6.59 16.89
N LYS A 166 -9.05 -6.23 17.57
CA LYS A 166 -9.57 -6.97 18.72
C LYS A 166 -9.94 -8.40 18.33
N LYS A 167 -10.53 -8.62 17.15
CA LYS A 167 -10.86 -9.96 16.64
C LYS A 167 -9.62 -10.82 16.40
N LEU A 168 -8.52 -10.19 16.01
CA LEU A 168 -7.21 -10.82 15.85
C LEU A 168 -6.45 -11.01 17.18
N GLY A 169 -7.01 -10.54 18.31
CA GLY A 169 -6.36 -10.60 19.62
C GLY A 169 -5.21 -9.61 19.79
N ILE A 170 -5.17 -8.56 18.96
CA ILE A 170 -4.12 -7.55 18.96
C ILE A 170 -4.64 -6.31 19.68
N THR A 171 -3.89 -5.84 20.69
CA THR A 171 -4.15 -4.55 21.32
C THR A 171 -3.59 -3.45 20.41
N PRO A 172 -4.37 -2.42 20.04
CA PRO A 172 -3.87 -1.33 19.24
C PRO A 172 -2.64 -0.68 19.91
N GLY A 173 -1.49 -0.70 19.23
CA GLY A 173 -0.38 0.18 19.60
C GLY A 173 -0.76 1.62 19.29
N GLN A 174 -0.41 2.57 20.17
CA GLN A 174 -0.68 4.01 20.00
C GLN A 174 -0.10 4.52 18.67
N GLU A 175 -0.87 4.45 17.59
CA GLU A 175 -0.64 5.20 16.35
C GLU A 175 -1.88 5.15 15.43
N GLU A 176 -3.08 5.08 16.00
CA GLU A 176 -4.25 5.68 15.35
C GLU A 176 -4.20 7.19 15.63
N SER A 177 -3.32 7.92 14.95
CA SER A 177 -3.54 9.36 14.83
C SER A 177 -4.35 9.58 13.56
N PRO A 178 -5.62 10.01 13.66
CA PRO A 178 -6.36 10.44 12.48
C PRO A 178 -5.58 11.59 11.85
N ALA A 179 -5.36 11.50 10.54
CA ALA A 179 -4.83 12.60 9.74
C ALA A 179 -5.77 13.80 9.89
N LYS A 180 -5.49 14.65 10.88
CA LYS A 180 -6.12 15.94 11.05
C LYS A 180 -5.97 16.67 9.72
N PRO A 181 -7.03 17.27 9.15
CA PRO A 181 -6.91 18.06 7.93
C PRO A 181 -5.84 19.10 8.19
N ALA A 182 -4.77 19.10 7.40
CA ALA A 182 -3.83 20.19 7.38
C ALA A 182 -4.61 21.42 6.91
N THR A 183 -5.13 22.20 7.86
CA THR A 183 -5.47 23.61 7.66
C THR A 183 -4.15 24.31 7.39
N SER A 184 -3.68 24.22 6.15
CA SER A 184 -2.76 25.19 5.58
C SER A 184 -3.55 26.48 5.42
N THR A 185 -3.68 27.23 6.51
CA THR A 185 -3.99 28.65 6.41
C THR A 185 -2.88 29.26 5.56
N PRO A 186 -3.18 29.85 4.38
CA PRO A 186 -2.16 30.53 3.61
C PRO A 186 -1.62 31.67 4.46
N LYS A 187 -0.32 31.62 4.71
CA LYS A 187 0.50 32.71 5.22
C LYS A 187 0.09 34.01 4.51
N ALA A 188 -0.61 34.89 5.23
CA ALA A 188 -0.85 36.25 4.80
C ALA A 188 0.50 36.97 4.75
N THR A 189 1.14 36.92 3.59
CA THR A 189 2.27 37.78 3.27
C THR A 189 1.72 39.20 3.17
N ALA A 190 1.97 40.00 4.22
CA ALA A 190 1.74 41.43 4.21
C ALA A 190 2.48 42.06 3.00
N PRO A 191 1.81 42.89 2.18
CA PRO A 191 2.49 43.57 1.10
C PRO A 191 3.45 44.64 1.66
N ALA A 192 4.73 44.50 1.31
CA ALA A 192 5.77 45.48 1.58
C ALA A 192 5.38 46.85 1.02
N LYS A 193 5.37 47.85 1.90
CA LYS A 193 5.12 49.25 1.62
C LYS A 193 6.24 49.78 0.70
N LYS A 194 5.92 50.03 -0.58
CA LYS A 194 6.81 50.75 -1.51
C LYS A 194 7.08 52.15 -0.94
N ALA A 195 8.35 52.46 -0.73
CA ALA A 195 8.84 53.80 -0.47
C ALA A 195 8.62 54.68 -1.71
N ALA A 196 7.93 55.80 -1.54
CA ALA A 196 7.86 56.87 -2.52
C ALA A 196 9.09 57.79 -2.38
N PRO A 197 9.61 58.37 -3.47
CA PRO A 197 10.74 59.29 -3.41
C PRO A 197 10.23 60.69 -3.06
N LYS A 198 10.94 61.41 -2.18
CA LYS A 198 10.78 62.85 -2.05
C LYS A 198 12.09 63.56 -2.38
N LYS A 199 12.01 64.30 -3.50
CA LYS A 199 12.81 65.48 -3.81
C LYS A 199 12.75 66.47 -2.65
N LYS A 200 13.89 66.94 -2.15
CA LYS A 200 14.40 68.32 -2.31
C LYS A 200 15.76 68.43 -1.64
#